data_AF-A0A564XUU2-F1
#
_entry.id   AF-A0A564XUU2-F1
#
_cell.length_a   1.000
_cell.length_b   1.000
_cell.length_c   1.000
_cell.angle_alpha   90.00
_cell.angle_beta   90.00
_cell.angle_gamma   90.00
#
_symmetry.space_group_name_H-M   'P 1'
#
loop_
_entity.id
_entity.type
_entity.pdbx_description
1 polymer ?
#
loop_
_entity_poly.entity_id
_entity_poly.type
_entity_poly.pdbx_seq_one_letter_code
_entity_poly.pdbx_strand_id
1 'polypeptide(L)' 'MRERLATRKVVFGDTVVSIFNAECSDLETELKLTHRICWRIGSFQNKIVFIGGFVEGGDNPWSSRVDLMDPST' A
#
# COMPACT_ATOMS: atom_id res chain seq x y z
N MET A 1 8.09 -18.54 -8.11
CA MET A 1 7.52 -17.37 -7.42
C MET A 1 6.02 -17.40 -7.70
N ARG A 2 5.15 -17.28 -6.70
CA ARG A 2 3.69 -17.30 -6.89
C ARG A 2 3.19 -15.86 -6.80
N GLU A 3 2.53 -15.38 -7.84
CA GLU A 3 1.98 -14.03 -7.88
C GLU A 3 0.72 -13.94 -6.99
N ARG A 4 0.49 -12.77 -6.41
CA ARG A 4 -0.66 -12.47 -5.54
C ARG A 4 -1.28 -11.15 -5.96
N LEU A 5 -2.59 -11.06 -5.86
CA LEU A 5 -3.31 -9.81 -6.11
C LEU A 5 -3.20 -8.89 -4.88
N ALA A 6 -2.83 -7.64 -5.12
CA ALA A 6 -2.88 -6.57 -4.12
C ALA A 6 -3.82 -5.47 -4.60
N THR A 7 -4.77 -5.06 -3.77
CA THR A 7 -5.69 -3.96 -4.04
C THR A 7 -5.46 -2.83 -3.06
N ARG A 8 -5.66 -1.58 -3.51
CA ARG A 8 -5.47 -0.38 -2.70
C ARG A 8 -6.80 0.33 -2.50
N LYS A 9 -7.10 0.70 -1.25
CA LYS A 9 -8.20 1.58 -0.87
C LYS A 9 -7.69 2.69 0.07
N VAL A 10 -8.42 3.80 0.14
CA VAL A 10 -8.17 4.88 1.10
C VAL A 10 -9.28 4.86 2.14
N VAL A 11 -8.92 4.84 3.42
CA VAL A 11 -9.85 4.74 4.54
C VAL A 11 -9.45 5.77 5.58
N PHE A 12 -10.29 6.77 5.82
CA PHE A 12 -10.06 7.82 6.84
C PHE A 12 -8.66 8.47 6.80
N GLY A 13 -8.12 8.74 5.61
CA GLY A 13 -6.78 9.34 5.47
C GLY A 13 -5.63 8.33 5.44
N ASP A 14 -5.92 7.04 5.62
CA ASP A 14 -4.95 5.96 5.57
C ASP A 14 -4.98 5.25 4.21
N THR A 15 -3.82 4.79 3.75
CA THR A 15 -3.76 3.83 2.64
C THR A 15 -3.84 2.44 3.20
N VAL A 16 -4.77 1.65 2.70
CA VAL A 16 -4.91 0.25 3.06
C VAL A 16 -4.68 -0.59 1.81
N VAL A 17 -3.81 -1.59 1.93
CA VAL A 17 -3.50 -2.55 0.88
C VAL A 17 -3.92 -3.93 1.32
N SER A 18 -4.90 -4.48 0.62
CA SER A 18 -5.42 -5.83 0.85
C SER A 18 -4.68 -6.78 -0.08
N ILE A 19 -4.02 -7.80 0.46
CA ILE A 19 -3.28 -8.81 -0.28
C ILE A 19 -4.05 -10.12 -0.22
N PHE A 20 -4.43 -10.64 -1.37
CA PHE A 20 -5.16 -11.89 -1.48
C PHE A 20 -4.20 -13.06 -1.64
N ASN A 21 -4.67 -14.25 -1.29
CA ASN A 21 -3.98 -15.48 -1.61
C ASN A 21 -3.78 -15.60 -3.14
N ALA A 22 -2.95 -16.54 -3.56
CA ALA A 22 -2.63 -16.72 -4.98
C ALA A 22 -3.81 -17.16 -5.87
N GLU A 23 -4.94 -17.56 -5.27
CA GLU A 23 -6.18 -17.91 -5.96
C GLU A 23 -7.14 -16.71 -6.06
N CYS A 24 -6.75 -15.57 -5.48
CA CYS A 24 -7.55 -14.35 -5.40
C CYS A 24 -8.92 -14.55 -4.70
N SER A 25 -9.08 -15.63 -3.93
CA SER A 25 -10.33 -15.97 -3.27
C SER A 25 -10.45 -15.35 -1.88
N ASP A 26 -9.35 -15.40 -1.12
CA ASP A 26 -9.33 -15.05 0.29
C ASP A 26 -8.30 -13.97 0.57
N LEU A 27 -8.65 -13.07 1.50
CA LEU A 27 -7.72 -12.08 2.03
C LEU A 27 -6.67 -12.80 2.89
N GLU A 28 -5.41 -12.69 2.49
CA GLU A 28 -4.28 -13.31 3.20
C GLU A 28 -3.74 -12.36 4.27
N THR A 29 -3.54 -11.09 3.91
CA THR A 29 -3.09 -10.05 4.85
C THR A 29 -3.57 -8.67 4.42
N GLU A 30 -3.56 -7.72 5.35
CA GLU A 30 -3.87 -6.31 5.11
C GLU A 30 -2.76 -5.43 5.69
N LEU A 31 -2.19 -4.57 4.85
CA LEU A 31 -1.19 -3.59 5.24
C LEU A 31 -1.84 -2.21 5.35
N LYS A 32 -1.51 -1.48 6.41
CA LYS A 32 -2.02 -0.14 6.67
C LYS A 32 -0.89 0.88 6.77
N LEU A 33 -0.94 1.89 5.91
CA LEU A 33 -0.08 3.07 5.97
C LEU A 33 -0.86 4.19 6.68
N THR A 34 -0.63 4.32 7.99
CA THR A 34 -1.35 5.27 8.85
C THR A 34 -0.97 6.72 8.56
N HIS A 35 -1.96 7.62 8.61
CA HIS A 35 -1.85 9.06 8.36
C HIS A 35 -1.23 9.39 6.99
N ARG A 36 -1.38 8.47 6.03
CA ARG A 36 -0.78 8.60 4.71
C ARG A 36 -1.66 8.04 3.61
N ILE A 37 -2.11 8.94 2.74
CA ILE A 37 -2.76 8.60 1.48
C ILE A 37 -1.66 8.47 0.43
N CYS A 38 -1.52 7.32 -0.19
CA CYS A 38 -0.60 7.05 -1.27
C CYS A 38 -1.39 6.94 -2.57
N TRP A 39 -0.94 7.51 -3.67
CA TRP A 39 -1.70 7.44 -4.94
C TRP A 39 -1.47 6.15 -5.72
N ARG A 40 -0.25 5.60 -5.65
CA ARG A 40 0.14 4.43 -6.43
C ARG A 40 0.80 3.40 -5.54
N ILE A 41 0.52 2.14 -5.81
CA ILE A 41 1.26 1.02 -5.23
C ILE A 41 1.91 0.22 -6.36
N GLY A 42 3.01 -0.45 -6.06
CA GLY A 42 3.70 -1.35 -6.98
C GLY A 42 4.47 -2.43 -6.22
N SER A 43 5.04 -3.37 -6.96
CA SER A 43 5.93 -4.39 -6.41
C SER A 43 7.38 -4.08 -6.78
N PHE A 44 8.30 -4.27 -5.82
CA PHE A 44 9.75 -4.15 -6.04
C PHE A 44 10.49 -5.07 -5.08
N GLN A 45 11.30 -6.00 -5.59
CA GLN A 45 12.11 -6.92 -4.78
C GLN A 45 11.34 -7.58 -3.62
N ASN A 46 10.16 -8.15 -3.92
CA ASN A 46 9.23 -8.78 -2.96
C ASN A 46 8.61 -7.83 -1.91
N LYS A 47 8.79 -6.52 -2.06
CA LYS A 47 8.17 -5.49 -1.21
C LYS A 47 7.06 -4.78 -1.96
N ILE A 48 6.13 -4.21 -1.20
CA ILE A 48 5.15 -3.28 -1.73
C ILE A 48 5.74 -1.87 -1.63
N VAL A 49 5.73 -1.17 -2.76
CA VAL A 49 6.17 0.22 -2.89
C VAL A 49 4.95 1.12 -2.87
N PHE A 50 4.99 2.15 -2.05
CA PHE A 50 3.99 3.21 -1.97
C PHE A 50 4.61 4.48 -2.57
N ILE A 51 4.02 5.03 -3.62
CA ILE A 51 4.56 6.18 -4.36
C ILE A 51 3.62 7.37 -4.26
N GLY A 52 4.19 8.45 -3.73
CA GLY A 52 3.60 9.77 -3.65
C GLY A 52 2.41 9.88 -2.72
N GLY A 53 1.57 10.90 -2.92
CA GLY A 53 0.35 11.09 -2.15
C GLY A 53 0.38 12.24 -1.15
N PHE A 54 -0.42 12.12 -0.09
CA PHE A 54 -0.62 13.11 0.95
C PHE A 54 -0.27 12.54 2.32
N VAL A 55 0.38 13.36 3.15
CA VAL A 55 0.62 13.08 4.57
C VAL A 55 -0.27 13.97 5.37
N GLU A 56 -1.01 13.40 6.31
CA GLU A 56 -1.81 14.19 7.24
C GLU A 56 -0.91 15.17 8.02
N GLY A 57 -1.31 16.44 8.08
CA GLY A 57 -0.52 17.51 8.68
C GLY A 57 0.65 18.03 7.83
N GLY A 58 0.82 17.55 6.59
CA GLY A 58 1.79 18.09 5.64
C GLY A 58 1.21 19.21 4.79
N ASP A 59 1.99 20.27 4.56
CA ASP A 59 1.58 21.42 3.74
C ASP A 59 1.55 21.12 2.23
N ASN A 60 2.19 20.03 1.80
CA ASN A 60 2.27 19.66 0.40
C ASN A 60 1.28 18.54 0.03
N PRO A 61 0.22 18.84 -0.74
CA PRO A 61 -0.71 17.83 -1.23
C PRO A 61 -0.07 16.87 -2.24
N TRP A 62 1.13 17.17 -2.75
CA TRP A 62 1.84 16.38 -3.74
C TRP A 62 3.20 15.89 -3.26
N SER A 63 3.18 14.96 -2.30
CA SER A 63 4.39 14.31 -1.80
C SER A 63 5.06 13.47 -2.90
N SER A 64 6.38 13.58 -3.03
CA SER A 64 7.24 12.68 -3.82
C SER A 64 7.78 11.51 -3.01
N ARG A 65 7.36 11.37 -1.74
CA ARG A 65 7.87 10.34 -0.84
C ARG A 65 7.50 8.94 -1.32
N VAL A 66 8.43 8.03 -1.11
CA VAL A 66 8.32 6.60 -1.41
C VAL A 66 8.52 5.83 -0.12
N ASP A 67 7.59 4.93 0.19
CA ASP A 67 7.69 4.02 1.32
C ASP A 67 7.72 2.57 0.83
N LEU A 68 8.41 1.70 1.55
CA LEU A 68 8.52 0.27 1.26
C LEU A 68 7.99 -0.52 2.45
N MET A 69 7.15 -1.51 2.18
CA MET A 69 6.62 -2.40 3.22
C MET A 69 6.79 -3.86 2.81
N ASP A 70 7.09 -4.69 3.80
CA ASP A 70 7.16 -6.13 3.60
C ASP A 70 5.75 -6.73 3.68
N PRO A 71 5.27 -7.45 2.66
CA PRO A 71 3.97 -8.11 2.71
C PRO A 71 3.95 -9.38 3.56
N SER A 72 5.07 -9.80 4.14
CA SER A 72 5.12 -10.97 5.03
C SER A 72 5.08 -10.66 6.52
N THR A 73 4.92 -9.39 6.92
CA THR A 73 4.68 -9.02 8.34
C THR A 73 3.27 -9.33 8.79
#